data_AF-W1WJ95-F1
#
_entry.id   AF-W1WJ95-F1
#
_cell.length_a   1.000
_cell.length_b   1.000
_cell.length_c   1.000
_cell.angle_alpha   90.00
_cell.angle_beta   90.00
_cell.angle_gamma   90.00
#
_symmetry.space_group_name_H-M   'P 1'
#
loop_
_entity.id
_entity.type
_entity.pdbx_description
1 polymer ?
#
loop_
_entity_poly.entity_id
_entity_poly.type
_entity_poly.pdbx_seq_one_letter_code
_entity_poly.pdbx_strand_id
1 'polypeptide(L)'
;MITWIIVEKGKKNHTLIYKWREINVMLYMQKDNKKRLKLRKNTADSIPIITVDRSGVIEVEKNLYSMTITLKDVNYSLSRQEDQEDIFLLFAKLLNYFTSDVSIQVTMNNENVQLGSIKENISMNCEQNDGLDIFREEFNDMLLSNVLEGKNRLRKSLYITVASECKNLVEAKSKLNKVAAEVSANLKRIGSNNSVLLLEERAELLHNFLRNGSEGEFEYNEDSIIDSISPVGLEFRTDYFKMGDRYCRGIFLSSMPSYLGDKFTSELMDFNENIMLSIHMQGQDIEKTMRMLNNKLTSLKTEEIKAQESAAKNNRFTFSLNPHLSQAMEEVEEFRNMIQNQNQKVFFTNYVLVHMADTKMQLDDDTKTLQNIASKNLCKLRVLTYQQEEALRTVLPLGVNELKHLEKCLTTESATVLSLPFNSVEYLDNNGFYYGKNTLTGNMIMIDKQSLKNQNSFVLGSPGSGKSFATKREMINSLLSTDADIFVIDPENEYGYSENCYGEGLCKELGGEEIVISINSKTHINPLDMEYDEEEDPLRNKCDFMLTICNKAIGGKDGLTPTEITIIDRVCHKVFKEYIESGYNKEYQPTLVDFFEVLEKEKDDEAKDLAI
;
A
#
# COMPACT_ATOMS: atom_id res chain seq x y z
N MET A 1 -46.30 54.30 -5.67
CA MET A 1 -46.27 55.57 -6.39
C MET A 1 -47.24 55.44 -7.57
N ILE A 2 -48.32 56.21 -7.55
CA ILE A 2 -49.49 56.12 -8.44
C ILE A 2 -49.13 56.72 -9.81
N THR A 3 -49.49 56.05 -10.91
CA THR A 3 -49.82 56.74 -12.17
C THR A 3 -50.93 55.99 -12.91
N TRP A 4 -52.01 56.70 -13.23
CA TRP A 4 -53.17 56.30 -14.04
C TRP A 4 -53.29 57.29 -15.21
N ILE A 5 -53.51 56.84 -16.45
CA ILE A 5 -54.18 57.56 -17.58
C ILE A 5 -54.75 56.48 -18.53
N ILE A 6 -56.06 56.18 -18.56
CA ILE A 6 -57.21 56.73 -19.34
C ILE A 6 -57.24 56.29 -20.83
N VAL A 7 -58.01 55.24 -21.19
CA VAL A 7 -59.38 55.18 -21.81
C VAL A 7 -59.41 55.28 -23.35
N GLU A 8 -59.92 54.22 -24.02
CA GLU A 8 -60.89 54.38 -25.12
C GLU A 8 -61.83 53.16 -25.25
N LYS A 9 -63.10 53.43 -25.58
CA LYS A 9 -64.26 52.54 -25.55
C LYS A 9 -64.50 51.83 -26.89
N GLY A 10 -64.87 50.54 -26.84
CA GLY A 10 -65.51 49.84 -27.97
C GLY A 10 -66.08 48.47 -27.58
N LYS A 11 -67.42 48.34 -27.58
CA LYS A 11 -68.17 47.14 -27.18
C LYS A 11 -68.02 45.98 -28.19
N LYS A 12 -67.72 44.75 -27.72
CA LYS A 12 -68.66 43.61 -27.65
C LYS A 12 -67.93 42.29 -27.32
N ASN A 13 -68.50 41.59 -26.32
CA ASN A 13 -68.48 40.15 -26.04
C ASN A 13 -67.12 39.44 -25.93
N HIS A 14 -66.68 39.13 -24.71
CA HIS A 14 -66.99 37.83 -24.05
C HIS A 14 -66.38 37.79 -22.64
N THR A 15 -67.06 37.03 -21.79
CA THR A 15 -66.87 36.77 -20.37
C THR A 15 -65.41 36.45 -19.98
N LEU A 16 -64.84 37.19 -19.01
CA LEU A 16 -63.62 36.79 -18.29
C LEU A 16 -63.69 37.29 -16.83
N ILE A 17 -63.66 36.31 -15.94
CA ILE A 17 -63.72 36.41 -14.48
C ILE A 17 -62.30 36.70 -13.94
N TYR A 18 -62.26 37.51 -12.89
CA TYR A 18 -61.08 38.01 -12.17
C TYR A 18 -60.05 36.91 -11.82
N LYS A 19 -58.78 37.21 -12.07
CA LYS A 19 -57.61 36.44 -11.64
C LYS A 19 -56.83 37.29 -10.62
N TRP A 20 -56.82 36.87 -9.35
CA TRP A 20 -55.76 37.20 -8.40
C TRP A 20 -55.23 35.91 -7.78
N ARG A 21 -53.90 35.87 -7.70
CA ARG A 21 -53.04 34.73 -7.36
C ARG A 21 -53.17 34.35 -5.88
N GLU A 22 -53.37 33.06 -5.63
CA GLU A 22 -52.54 32.33 -4.67
C GLU A 22 -51.95 31.12 -5.40
N ILE A 23 -50.62 31.04 -5.39
CA ILE A 23 -49.85 29.91 -5.91
C ILE A 23 -49.99 28.81 -4.87
N ASN A 24 -50.89 27.87 -5.12
CA ASN A 24 -50.88 26.57 -4.46
C ASN A 24 -50.45 25.50 -5.47
N VAL A 25 -49.44 24.78 -5.03
CA VAL A 25 -48.86 23.56 -5.55
C VAL A 25 -49.95 22.49 -5.74
N MET A 26 -49.74 21.63 -6.75
CA MET A 26 -50.51 20.42 -7.10
C MET A 26 -51.86 20.58 -7.82
N LEU A 27 -51.83 20.23 -9.11
CA LEU A 27 -52.72 19.27 -9.81
C LEU A 27 -53.12 19.77 -11.21
N TYR A 28 -52.41 19.30 -12.24
CA TYR A 28 -53.05 18.93 -13.49
C TYR A 28 -52.31 17.71 -14.09
N MET A 29 -52.80 16.53 -13.70
CA MET A 29 -52.72 15.34 -14.55
C MET A 29 -53.81 15.43 -15.61
N GLN A 30 -53.44 15.65 -16.87
CA GLN A 30 -54.16 15.11 -18.01
C GLN A 30 -53.11 14.58 -18.98
N LYS A 31 -52.92 13.26 -18.95
CA LYS A 31 -53.33 12.37 -20.05
C LYS A 31 -52.62 12.73 -21.36
N ASP A 32 -51.38 12.27 -21.46
CA ASP A 32 -50.83 11.90 -22.76
C ASP A 32 -50.24 10.49 -22.69
N ASN A 33 -50.83 9.65 -23.55
CA ASN A 33 -50.42 8.32 -24.02
C ASN A 33 -49.41 7.52 -23.18
N LYS A 34 -49.98 6.60 -22.37
CA LYS A 34 -49.31 5.39 -21.88
C LYS A 34 -48.79 4.53 -23.06
N LYS A 35 -47.63 4.88 -23.60
CA LYS A 35 -46.60 3.85 -23.75
C LYS A 35 -45.91 3.80 -22.39
N ARG A 36 -45.96 2.65 -21.71
CA ARG A 36 -44.96 2.33 -20.68
C ARG A 36 -43.61 2.35 -21.40
N LEU A 37 -42.99 3.52 -21.52
CA LEU A 37 -41.55 3.61 -21.67
C LEU A 37 -41.03 2.88 -20.44
N LYS A 38 -40.51 1.67 -20.61
CA LYS A 38 -39.56 1.13 -19.64
C LYS A 38 -38.56 2.27 -19.43
N LEU A 39 -38.50 2.84 -18.22
CA LEU A 39 -37.39 3.70 -17.83
C LEU A 39 -36.14 2.95 -18.30
N ARG A 40 -35.43 3.53 -19.28
CA ARG A 40 -34.19 2.94 -19.77
C ARG A 40 -33.28 2.98 -18.55
N LYS A 41 -32.96 1.83 -17.96
CA LYS A 41 -31.98 1.75 -16.88
C LYS A 41 -30.70 2.41 -17.42
N ASN A 42 -30.25 3.48 -16.78
CA ASN A 42 -28.93 4.04 -17.04
C ASN A 42 -27.91 3.19 -16.26
N THR A 43 -26.69 3.06 -16.74
CA THR A 43 -25.63 2.36 -16.00
C THR A 43 -25.35 3.03 -14.66
N ALA A 44 -25.52 4.35 -14.60
CA ALA A 44 -25.49 5.15 -13.37
C ALA A 44 -26.44 4.64 -12.27
N ASP A 45 -27.59 4.05 -12.62
CA ASP A 45 -28.56 3.55 -11.64
C ASP A 45 -28.01 2.37 -10.82
N SER A 46 -26.98 1.68 -11.33
CA SER A 46 -26.30 0.56 -10.67
C SER A 46 -25.14 0.99 -9.77
N ILE A 47 -24.88 2.30 -9.63
CA ILE A 47 -23.87 2.87 -8.73
C ILE A 47 -24.60 3.58 -7.58
N PRO A 48 -24.44 3.16 -6.32
CA PRO A 48 -25.22 3.69 -5.21
C PRO A 48 -24.67 5.06 -4.73
N ILE A 49 -24.95 6.10 -5.51
CA ILE A 49 -24.57 7.49 -5.22
C ILE A 49 -25.79 8.38 -5.40
N ILE A 50 -26.13 9.15 -4.36
CA ILE A 50 -27.22 10.14 -4.38
C ILE A 50 -26.65 11.55 -4.47
N THR A 51 -25.75 11.90 -3.54
CA THR A 51 -25.10 13.22 -3.51
C THR A 51 -23.62 13.08 -3.16
N VAL A 52 -22.81 14.05 -3.60
CA VAL A 52 -21.36 14.08 -3.40
C VAL A 52 -20.93 15.40 -2.76
N ASP A 53 -19.83 15.39 -2.04
CA ASP A 53 -19.17 16.57 -1.47
C ASP A 53 -17.66 16.50 -1.71
N ARG A 54 -17.03 17.66 -1.99
CA ARG A 54 -15.59 17.78 -2.28
C ARG A 54 -14.67 17.16 -1.23
N SER A 55 -15.10 17.09 0.03
CA SER A 55 -14.33 16.44 1.09
C SER A 55 -14.28 14.91 0.96
N GLY A 56 -14.85 14.34 -0.10
CA GLY A 56 -14.93 12.91 -0.31
C GLY A 56 -16.06 12.23 0.46
N VAL A 57 -16.97 12.98 1.10
CA VAL A 57 -18.18 12.39 1.69
C VAL A 57 -19.22 12.18 0.60
N ILE A 58 -19.79 10.98 0.54
CA ILE A 58 -20.82 10.62 -0.44
C ILE A 58 -22.05 10.12 0.30
N GLU A 59 -23.23 10.65 -0.04
CA GLU A 59 -24.51 10.07 0.37
C GLU A 59 -24.84 8.92 -0.58
N VAL A 60 -24.82 7.70 -0.06
CA VAL A 60 -24.93 6.47 -0.86
C VAL A 60 -26.34 5.87 -0.81
N GLU A 61 -27.04 6.07 0.30
CA GLU A 61 -28.47 5.86 0.46
C GLU A 61 -29.02 7.04 1.25
N LYS A 62 -30.35 7.20 1.27
CA LYS A 62 -30.98 8.31 1.99
C LYS A 62 -30.51 8.34 3.45
N ASN A 63 -29.86 9.44 3.85
CA ASN A 63 -29.27 9.63 5.18
C ASN A 63 -28.06 8.73 5.50
N LEU A 64 -27.59 7.88 4.59
CA LEU A 64 -26.39 7.05 4.79
C LEU A 64 -25.23 7.69 4.05
N TYR A 65 -24.21 8.11 4.81
CA TYR A 65 -23.04 8.79 4.26
C TYR A 65 -21.80 7.95 4.47
N SER A 66 -20.90 7.93 3.49
CA SER A 66 -19.64 7.20 3.55
C SER A 66 -18.42 8.05 3.23
N MET A 67 -17.27 7.62 3.76
CA MET A 67 -15.95 8.18 3.54
C MET A 67 -14.95 7.04 3.39
N THR A 68 -14.00 7.18 2.47
CA THR A 68 -12.99 6.16 2.16
C THR A 68 -11.59 6.65 2.50
N ILE A 69 -10.80 5.76 3.08
CA ILE A 69 -9.40 5.97 3.47
C ILE A 69 -8.56 4.99 2.65
N THR A 70 -7.55 5.48 1.96
CA THR A 70 -6.56 4.63 1.27
C THR A 70 -5.41 4.30 2.20
N LEU A 71 -4.84 3.10 2.05
CA LEU A 71 -3.79 2.54 2.90
C LEU A 71 -2.60 2.11 2.05
N LYS A 72 -1.39 2.35 2.55
CA LYS A 72 -0.19 1.67 2.07
C LYS A 72 -0.08 0.30 2.74
N ASP A 73 0.37 -0.70 1.98
CA ASP A 73 0.64 -2.04 2.50
C ASP A 73 1.76 -1.99 3.56
N VAL A 74 1.84 -3.04 4.38
CA VAL A 74 2.87 -3.22 5.42
C VAL A 74 3.45 -4.62 5.22
N ASN A 75 4.74 -4.77 5.51
CA ASN A 75 5.38 -6.07 5.48
C ASN A 75 4.79 -6.91 6.61
N TYR A 76 3.85 -7.80 6.28
CA TYR A 76 3.22 -8.71 7.21
C TYR A 76 3.81 -10.12 7.03
N SER A 77 3.69 -10.68 5.83
CA SER A 77 4.10 -12.07 5.53
C SER A 77 5.60 -12.32 5.65
N LEU A 78 6.42 -11.28 5.48
CA LEU A 78 7.90 -11.34 5.58
C LEU A 78 8.43 -10.99 6.98
N SER A 79 7.57 -10.53 7.87
CA SER A 79 7.96 -10.09 9.22
C SER A 79 8.08 -11.27 10.18
N ARG A 80 8.68 -11.03 11.36
CA ARG A 80 8.78 -12.05 12.39
C ARG A 80 7.39 -12.36 12.95
N GLN A 81 7.23 -13.55 13.53
CA GLN A 81 5.95 -13.95 14.11
C GLN A 81 5.46 -12.96 15.19
N GLU A 82 6.36 -12.46 16.04
CA GLU A 82 6.03 -11.44 17.05
C GLU A 82 5.47 -10.16 16.43
N ASP A 83 6.09 -9.67 15.34
CA ASP A 83 5.62 -8.49 14.62
C ASP A 83 4.26 -8.74 13.94
N GLN A 84 4.04 -9.94 13.40
CA GLN A 84 2.74 -10.35 12.83
C GLN A 84 1.63 -10.35 13.88
N GLU A 85 1.91 -10.92 15.06
CA GLU A 85 0.97 -10.95 16.19
C GLU A 85 0.64 -9.51 16.67
N ASP A 86 1.63 -8.63 16.74
CA ASP A 86 1.42 -7.22 17.11
C ASP A 86 0.53 -6.48 16.09
N ILE A 87 0.81 -6.63 14.78
CA ILE A 87 -0.01 -6.05 13.71
C ILE A 87 -1.44 -6.57 13.78
N PHE A 88 -1.61 -7.88 13.98
CA PHE A 88 -2.91 -8.53 14.13
C PHE A 88 -3.69 -7.94 15.32
N LEU A 89 -3.06 -7.84 16.48
CA LEU A 89 -3.68 -7.30 17.69
C LEU A 89 -4.04 -5.82 17.56
N LEU A 90 -3.21 -5.02 16.89
CA LEU A 90 -3.50 -3.62 16.60
C LEU A 90 -4.70 -3.48 15.64
N PHE A 91 -4.78 -4.33 14.62
CA PHE A 91 -5.92 -4.32 13.70
C PHE A 91 -7.22 -4.80 14.38
N ALA A 92 -7.14 -5.83 15.23
CA ALA A 92 -8.28 -6.28 16.03
C ALA A 92 -8.78 -5.17 16.99
N LYS A 93 -7.87 -4.39 17.58
CA LYS A 93 -8.21 -3.19 18.37
C LYS A 93 -8.91 -2.12 17.52
N LEU A 94 -8.46 -1.91 16.28
CA LEU A 94 -9.12 -1.01 15.34
C LEU A 94 -10.56 -1.49 15.05
N LEU A 95 -10.79 -2.77 14.75
CA LEU A 95 -12.16 -3.27 14.56
C LEU A 95 -13.01 -3.06 15.83
N ASN A 96 -12.42 -3.28 17.00
CA ASN A 96 -13.08 -3.06 18.28
C ASN A 96 -13.37 -1.59 18.61
N TYR A 97 -12.78 -0.61 17.92
CA TYR A 97 -13.17 0.79 18.08
C TYR A 97 -14.61 1.03 17.59
N PHE A 98 -15.02 0.33 16.54
CA PHE A 98 -16.31 0.59 15.91
C PHE A 98 -17.49 0.10 16.75
N THR A 99 -18.55 0.89 16.72
CA THR A 99 -19.83 0.70 17.38
C THR A 99 -20.90 0.28 16.39
N SER A 100 -22.10 -0.03 16.86
CA SER A 100 -23.18 -0.55 16.02
C SER A 100 -23.82 0.47 15.07
N ASP A 101 -23.43 1.74 15.14
CA ASP A 101 -23.91 2.84 14.31
C ASP A 101 -22.96 3.22 13.16
N VAL A 102 -21.81 2.55 13.05
CA VAL A 102 -20.84 2.74 11.96
C VAL A 102 -20.58 1.40 11.28
N SER A 103 -20.81 1.34 9.97
CA SER A 103 -20.40 0.21 9.14
C SER A 103 -18.97 0.41 8.68
N ILE A 104 -18.24 -0.70 8.57
CA ILE A 104 -16.88 -0.74 8.06
C ILE A 104 -16.89 -1.62 6.82
N GLN A 105 -16.15 -1.19 5.81
CA GLN A 105 -15.88 -1.99 4.63
C GLN A 105 -14.36 -1.96 4.39
N VAL A 106 -13.73 -3.13 4.41
CA VAL A 106 -12.36 -3.28 3.92
C VAL A 106 -12.42 -3.73 2.47
N THR A 107 -11.81 -2.95 1.58
CA THR A 107 -11.76 -3.23 0.14
C THR A 107 -10.31 -3.47 -0.27
N MET A 108 -10.08 -4.56 -0.99
CA MET A 108 -8.80 -4.85 -1.64
C MET A 108 -9.06 -4.95 -3.14
N ASN A 109 -8.32 -4.18 -3.93
CA ASN A 109 -8.52 -4.07 -5.37
C ASN A 109 -7.23 -4.40 -6.11
N ASN A 110 -7.28 -5.35 -7.04
CA ASN A 110 -6.21 -5.60 -7.99
C ASN A 110 -6.48 -4.76 -9.24
N GLU A 111 -5.86 -3.60 -9.30
CA GLU A 111 -6.03 -2.59 -10.33
C GLU A 111 -5.02 -2.79 -11.45
N ASN A 112 -5.44 -2.58 -12.70
CA ASN A 112 -4.48 -2.53 -13.80
C ASN A 112 -3.59 -1.31 -13.64
N VAL A 113 -2.31 -1.51 -13.83
CA VAL A 113 -1.36 -0.42 -14.01
C VAL A 113 -1.13 -0.26 -15.51
N GLN A 114 -1.25 0.96 -16.02
CA GLN A 114 -0.92 1.22 -17.41
C GLN A 114 0.56 0.88 -17.67
N LEU A 115 0.81 0.04 -18.67
CA LEU A 115 2.18 -0.28 -19.09
C LEU A 115 2.93 0.97 -19.58
N GLY A 116 2.22 1.94 -20.18
CA GLY A 116 2.79 3.22 -20.58
C GLY A 116 3.36 3.99 -19.39
N SER A 117 2.56 4.19 -18.33
CA SER A 117 3.01 4.88 -17.12
C SER A 117 4.14 4.13 -16.42
N ILE A 118 4.11 2.80 -16.39
CA ILE A 118 5.24 2.01 -15.85
C ILE A 118 6.49 2.27 -16.68
N LYS A 119 6.40 2.16 -18.01
CA LYS A 119 7.54 2.38 -18.90
C LYS A 119 8.14 3.77 -18.68
N GLU A 120 7.33 4.81 -18.61
CA GLU A 120 7.79 6.18 -18.37
C GLU A 120 8.48 6.32 -17.00
N ASN A 121 7.95 5.68 -15.96
CA ASN A 121 8.50 5.77 -14.61
C ASN A 121 9.80 4.98 -14.39
N ILE A 122 10.05 3.94 -15.20
CA ILE A 122 11.22 3.06 -15.05
C ILE A 122 12.32 3.30 -16.08
N SER A 123 12.00 3.92 -17.22
CA SER A 123 12.96 4.06 -18.31
C SER A 123 13.95 5.19 -18.02
N MET A 124 15.23 4.89 -18.16
CA MET A 124 16.31 5.87 -18.15
C MET A 124 16.27 6.70 -19.45
N ASN A 125 16.66 7.97 -19.37
CA ASN A 125 16.72 8.84 -20.53
C ASN A 125 17.97 8.52 -21.39
N CYS A 126 17.76 8.07 -22.64
CA CYS A 126 18.84 7.70 -23.56
C CYS A 126 19.36 8.85 -24.44
N GLU A 127 18.97 10.10 -24.20
CA GLU A 127 19.39 11.26 -25.00
C GLU A 127 20.38 12.16 -24.24
N GLN A 128 21.34 11.58 -23.52
CA GLN A 128 22.33 12.35 -22.73
C GLN A 128 23.59 12.71 -23.54
N ASN A 129 23.92 11.96 -24.59
CA ASN A 129 25.10 12.17 -25.44
C ASN A 129 26.44 12.12 -24.69
N ASP A 130 26.50 11.37 -23.58
CA ASP A 130 27.69 11.17 -22.75
C ASP A 130 28.49 9.91 -23.12
N GLY A 131 28.04 9.17 -24.13
CA GLY A 131 28.63 7.90 -24.57
C GLY A 131 28.13 6.68 -23.80
N LEU A 132 27.27 6.84 -22.80
CA LEU A 132 26.69 5.75 -21.99
C LEU A 132 25.27 5.36 -22.42
N ASP A 133 24.71 6.04 -23.43
CA ASP A 133 23.34 5.81 -23.91
C ASP A 133 23.09 4.38 -24.38
N ILE A 134 24.10 3.69 -24.94
CA ILE A 134 24.02 2.27 -25.31
C ILE A 134 23.68 1.40 -24.09
N PHE A 135 24.31 1.68 -22.95
CA PHE A 135 24.04 0.96 -21.70
C PHE A 135 22.64 1.30 -21.14
N ARG A 136 22.17 2.54 -21.32
CA ARG A 136 20.80 2.93 -20.93
C ARG A 136 19.76 2.18 -21.77
N GLU A 137 19.98 2.03 -23.08
CA GLU A 137 19.11 1.25 -23.95
C GLU A 137 19.04 -0.22 -23.52
N GLU A 138 20.19 -0.88 -23.31
CA GLU A 138 20.23 -2.28 -22.86
C GLU A 138 19.57 -2.46 -21.48
N PHE A 139 19.81 -1.53 -20.56
CA PHE A 139 19.22 -1.57 -19.24
C PHE A 139 17.69 -1.39 -19.29
N ASN A 140 17.21 -0.45 -20.10
CA ASN A 140 15.78 -0.23 -20.33
C ASN A 140 15.10 -1.47 -20.93
N ASP A 141 15.74 -2.14 -21.89
CA ASP A 141 15.22 -3.39 -22.46
C ASP A 141 15.12 -4.50 -21.39
N MET A 142 16.13 -4.62 -20.53
CA MET A 142 16.10 -5.55 -19.40
C MET A 142 14.95 -5.20 -18.43
N LEU A 143 14.75 -3.93 -18.07
CA LEU A 143 13.66 -3.50 -17.18
C LEU A 143 12.29 -3.81 -17.80
N LEU A 144 12.10 -3.51 -19.09
CA LEU A 144 10.86 -3.78 -19.81
C LEU A 144 10.56 -5.28 -19.88
N SER A 145 11.55 -6.11 -20.18
CA SER A 145 11.40 -7.57 -20.16
C SER A 145 10.97 -8.06 -18.76
N ASN A 146 11.60 -7.54 -17.71
CA ASN A 146 11.26 -7.88 -16.34
C ASN A 146 9.84 -7.46 -15.94
N VAL A 147 9.35 -6.32 -16.44
CA VAL A 147 7.97 -5.88 -16.24
C VAL A 147 6.99 -6.83 -16.94
N LEU A 148 7.28 -7.22 -18.18
CA LEU A 148 6.43 -8.10 -18.99
C LEU A 148 6.36 -9.54 -18.47
N GLU A 149 7.48 -10.06 -17.96
CA GLU A 149 7.55 -11.40 -17.35
C GLU A 149 6.94 -11.48 -15.95
N GLY A 150 7.00 -10.39 -15.19
CA GLY A 150 6.46 -10.35 -13.83
C GLY A 150 4.95 -10.10 -13.78
N LYS A 151 4.36 -10.22 -12.59
CA LYS A 151 2.95 -9.88 -12.33
C LYS A 151 2.70 -8.37 -12.20
N ASN A 152 3.57 -7.55 -12.79
CA ASN A 152 3.60 -6.08 -12.63
C ASN A 152 2.41 -5.36 -13.27
N ARG A 153 1.55 -6.07 -13.99
CA ARG A 153 0.34 -5.50 -14.60
C ARG A 153 -0.72 -5.11 -13.57
N LEU A 154 -0.66 -5.72 -12.39
CA LEU A 154 -1.63 -5.49 -11.33
C LEU A 154 -0.97 -4.85 -10.13
N ARG A 155 -1.59 -3.79 -9.62
CA ARG A 155 -1.26 -3.17 -8.35
C ARG A 155 -2.38 -3.46 -7.36
N LYS A 156 -1.99 -3.93 -6.18
CA LYS A 156 -2.92 -4.08 -5.06
C LYS A 156 -3.11 -2.73 -4.38
N SER A 157 -4.36 -2.27 -4.34
CA SER A 157 -4.78 -1.06 -3.66
C SER A 157 -5.70 -1.42 -2.49
N LEU A 158 -5.49 -0.78 -1.35
CA LEU A 158 -6.13 -1.12 -0.08
C LEU A 158 -6.95 0.06 0.44
N TYR A 159 -8.20 -0.19 0.81
CA TYR A 159 -9.11 0.85 1.27
C TYR A 159 -9.90 0.41 2.50
N ILE A 160 -10.16 1.36 3.40
CA ILE A 160 -11.17 1.24 4.46
C ILE A 160 -12.23 2.30 4.20
N THR A 161 -13.47 1.87 3.98
CA THR A 161 -14.63 2.75 3.88
C THR A 161 -15.43 2.65 5.16
N VAL A 162 -15.78 3.80 5.73
CA VAL A 162 -16.66 3.91 6.90
C VAL A 162 -17.96 4.56 6.46
N ALA A 163 -19.10 4.02 6.87
CA ALA A 163 -20.40 4.64 6.61
C ALA A 163 -21.27 4.71 7.86
N SER A 164 -22.10 5.74 7.93
CA SER A 164 -22.98 5.96 9.08
C SER A 164 -24.23 6.75 8.70
N GLU A 165 -25.34 6.42 9.35
CA GLU A 165 -26.59 7.16 9.21
C GLU A 165 -26.51 8.52 9.92
N CYS A 166 -26.76 9.60 9.17
CA CYS A 166 -26.71 10.98 9.65
C CYS A 166 -27.90 11.78 9.06
N LYS A 167 -28.37 12.82 9.76
CA LYS A 167 -29.56 13.56 9.30
C LYS A 167 -29.27 14.49 8.13
N ASN A 168 -28.02 14.93 8.00
CA ASN A 168 -27.58 15.84 6.96
C ASN A 168 -26.06 15.74 6.77
N LEU A 169 -25.58 16.34 5.68
CA LEU A 169 -24.18 16.36 5.30
C LEU A 169 -23.25 16.99 6.35
N VAL A 170 -23.72 18.02 7.09
CA VAL A 170 -22.88 18.70 8.10
C VAL A 170 -22.60 17.77 9.29
N GLU A 171 -23.63 17.07 9.76
CA GLU A 171 -23.49 16.05 10.80
C GLU A 171 -22.61 14.90 10.31
N ALA A 172 -22.83 14.43 9.07
CA ALA A 172 -22.06 13.37 8.46
C ALA A 172 -20.57 13.73 8.39
N LYS A 173 -20.21 14.91 7.89
CA LYS A 173 -18.81 15.38 7.83
C LYS A 173 -18.18 15.43 9.22
N SER A 174 -18.89 15.93 10.22
CA SER A 174 -18.37 15.99 11.60
C SER A 174 -18.11 14.59 12.17
N LYS A 175 -19.05 13.65 11.97
CA LYS A 175 -18.95 12.28 12.50
C LYS A 175 -17.89 11.47 11.75
N LEU A 176 -17.95 11.44 10.42
CA LEU A 176 -17.05 10.64 9.59
C LEU A 176 -15.59 11.13 9.68
N ASN A 177 -15.34 12.45 9.74
CA ASN A 177 -13.96 12.94 9.94
C ASN A 177 -13.37 12.52 11.29
N LYS A 178 -14.16 12.48 12.36
CA LYS A 178 -13.70 12.00 13.67
C LYS A 178 -13.37 10.52 13.63
N VAL A 179 -14.25 9.71 13.02
CA VAL A 179 -14.02 8.28 12.83
C VAL A 179 -12.76 8.06 11.98
N ALA A 180 -12.64 8.76 10.85
CA ALA A 180 -11.50 8.65 9.96
C ALA A 180 -10.18 9.03 10.64
N ALA A 181 -10.16 10.09 11.44
CA ALA A 181 -8.96 10.48 12.20
C ALA A 181 -8.50 9.39 13.17
N GLU A 182 -9.43 8.73 13.87
CA GLU A 182 -9.10 7.63 14.78
C GLU A 182 -8.64 6.38 14.01
N VAL A 183 -9.29 6.04 12.91
CA VAL A 183 -8.88 4.95 12.01
C VAL A 183 -7.46 5.21 11.50
N SER A 184 -7.21 6.40 10.96
CA SER A 184 -5.89 6.85 10.50
C SER A 184 -4.82 6.77 11.58
N ALA A 185 -5.13 7.16 12.81
CA ALA A 185 -4.19 7.09 13.93
C ALA A 185 -3.83 5.63 14.30
N ASN A 186 -4.80 4.73 14.31
CA ASN A 186 -4.57 3.30 14.59
C ASN A 186 -3.78 2.63 13.45
N LEU A 187 -4.07 2.94 12.19
CA LEU A 187 -3.32 2.45 11.03
C LEU A 187 -1.87 2.94 11.02
N LYS A 188 -1.62 4.20 11.43
CA LYS A 188 -0.25 4.71 11.61
C LYS A 188 0.52 3.94 12.67
N ARG A 189 -0.13 3.46 13.74
CA ARG A 189 0.52 2.59 14.76
C ARG A 189 0.88 1.21 14.21
N ILE A 190 0.13 0.71 13.23
CA ILE A 190 0.45 -0.53 12.49
C ILE A 190 1.62 -0.30 11.51
N GLY A 191 1.99 0.95 11.24
CA GLY A 191 3.00 1.30 10.23
C GLY A 191 2.43 1.55 8.83
N SER A 192 1.10 1.51 8.68
CA SER A 192 0.42 1.80 7.41
C SER A 192 0.16 3.30 7.26
N ASN A 193 0.90 3.93 6.35
CA ASN A 193 0.60 5.29 5.91
C ASN A 193 -0.76 5.33 5.20
N ASN A 194 -1.54 6.38 5.44
CA ASN A 194 -2.91 6.47 4.97
C ASN A 194 -3.35 7.93 4.79
N SER A 195 -4.35 8.11 3.93
CA SER A 195 -5.00 9.40 3.70
C SER A 195 -6.50 9.21 3.40
N VAL A 196 -7.31 10.20 3.78
CA VAL A 196 -8.72 10.26 3.39
C VAL A 196 -8.78 10.66 1.92
N LEU A 197 -9.54 9.91 1.12
CA LEU A 197 -9.72 10.22 -0.28
C LEU A 197 -10.69 11.38 -0.47
N LEU A 198 -10.28 12.38 -1.24
CA LEU A 198 -11.13 13.46 -1.72
C LEU A 198 -12.11 12.95 -2.79
N LEU A 199 -13.06 13.79 -3.18
CA LEU A 199 -14.08 13.41 -4.16
C LEU A 199 -13.46 12.98 -5.51
N GLU A 200 -12.45 13.70 -5.97
CA GLU A 200 -11.71 13.39 -7.20
C GLU A 200 -11.06 12.01 -7.13
N GLU A 201 -10.29 11.74 -6.08
CA GLU A 201 -9.59 10.46 -5.89
C GLU A 201 -10.58 9.28 -5.70
N ARG A 202 -11.70 9.49 -4.98
CA ARG A 202 -12.76 8.46 -4.87
C ARG A 202 -13.43 8.20 -6.21
N ALA A 203 -13.68 9.24 -7.01
CA ALA A 203 -14.28 9.09 -8.32
C ALA A 203 -13.33 8.40 -9.30
N GLU A 204 -12.04 8.73 -9.27
CA GLU A 204 -11.00 8.05 -10.05
C GLU A 204 -10.90 6.56 -9.68
N LEU A 205 -10.94 6.23 -8.39
CA LEU A 205 -11.00 4.83 -7.90
C LEU A 205 -12.20 4.08 -8.51
N LEU A 206 -13.39 4.67 -8.44
CA LEU A 206 -14.60 4.06 -9.02
C LEU A 206 -14.50 3.97 -10.54
N HIS A 207 -13.97 4.99 -11.21
CA HIS A 207 -13.75 5.02 -12.64
C HIS A 207 -12.82 3.88 -13.09
N ASN A 208 -11.66 3.74 -12.47
CA ASN A 208 -10.66 2.74 -12.86
C ASN A 208 -11.19 1.31 -12.72
N PHE A 209 -12.09 1.06 -11.76
CA PHE A 209 -12.76 -0.23 -11.67
C PHE A 209 -13.91 -0.37 -12.67
N LEU A 210 -14.83 0.59 -12.74
CA LEU A 210 -16.05 0.49 -13.57
C LEU A 210 -15.77 0.62 -15.08
N ARG A 211 -14.73 1.35 -15.44
CA ARG A 211 -14.21 1.52 -16.81
C ARG A 211 -12.84 0.88 -16.97
N ASN A 212 -12.72 -0.37 -16.51
CA ASN A 212 -11.49 -1.14 -16.64
C ASN A 212 -10.97 -1.17 -18.09
N GLY A 213 -9.70 -0.84 -18.29
CA GLY A 213 -9.05 -0.64 -19.59
C GLY A 213 -8.94 0.82 -20.07
N SER A 214 -9.65 1.74 -19.42
CA SER A 214 -9.56 3.19 -19.61
C SER A 214 -8.93 3.87 -18.39
N GLU A 215 -8.05 3.18 -17.65
CA GLU A 215 -7.31 3.80 -16.55
C GLU A 215 -6.61 5.08 -17.06
N GLY A 216 -6.42 6.11 -16.24
CA GLY A 216 -5.74 7.36 -16.64
C GLY A 216 -6.51 8.29 -17.60
N GLU A 217 -7.66 7.87 -18.15
CA GLU A 217 -8.55 8.73 -18.95
C GLU A 217 -9.57 9.51 -18.08
N PHE A 218 -9.45 9.44 -16.75
CA PHE A 218 -10.38 10.08 -15.84
C PHE A 218 -10.21 11.61 -15.85
N GLU A 219 -11.23 12.31 -16.33
CA GLU A 219 -11.31 13.77 -16.24
C GLU A 219 -12.27 14.17 -15.11
N TYR A 220 -11.74 14.89 -14.13
CA TYR A 220 -12.53 15.38 -13.02
C TYR A 220 -13.51 16.46 -13.45
N ASN A 221 -14.81 16.18 -13.27
CA ASN A 221 -15.87 17.15 -13.43
C ASN A 221 -16.94 16.94 -12.34
N GLU A 222 -17.07 17.94 -11.47
CA GLU A 222 -17.98 17.89 -10.31
C GLU A 222 -19.46 17.79 -10.73
N ASP A 223 -19.86 18.45 -11.82
CA ASP A 223 -21.26 18.50 -12.27
C ASP A 223 -21.71 17.19 -12.95
N SER A 224 -20.77 16.38 -13.45
CA SER A 224 -21.05 15.15 -14.19
C SER A 224 -20.36 13.92 -13.61
N ILE A 225 -20.03 13.94 -12.31
CA ILE A 225 -19.15 12.92 -11.72
C ILE A 225 -19.68 11.50 -11.87
N ILE A 226 -21.01 11.33 -11.73
CA ILE A 226 -21.67 10.03 -11.88
C ILE A 226 -21.57 9.55 -13.33
N ASP A 227 -21.72 10.44 -14.31
CA ASP A 227 -21.60 10.08 -15.73
C ASP A 227 -20.14 9.79 -16.10
N SER A 228 -19.18 10.50 -15.51
CA SER A 228 -17.75 10.27 -15.70
C SER A 228 -17.34 8.88 -15.22
N ILE A 229 -17.81 8.43 -14.03
CA ILE A 229 -17.47 7.11 -13.49
C ILE A 229 -18.31 5.96 -14.08
N SER A 230 -19.47 6.26 -14.65
CA SER A 230 -20.42 5.23 -15.07
C SER A 230 -19.86 4.37 -16.22
N PRO A 231 -19.97 3.04 -16.16
CA PRO A 231 -19.50 2.17 -17.23
C PRO A 231 -20.29 2.42 -18.52
N VAL A 232 -19.66 2.13 -19.67
CA VAL A 232 -20.26 2.30 -21.01
C VAL A 232 -21.53 1.45 -21.17
N GLY A 233 -21.57 0.27 -20.55
CA GLY A 233 -22.71 -0.62 -20.58
C GLY A 233 -22.65 -1.66 -19.47
N LEU A 234 -23.82 -2.02 -18.93
CA LEU A 234 -24.00 -3.12 -17.98
C LEU A 234 -25.03 -4.11 -18.50
N GLU A 235 -24.65 -5.37 -18.58
CA GLU A 235 -25.56 -6.46 -18.94
C GLU A 235 -25.51 -7.58 -17.90
N PHE A 236 -26.52 -7.63 -17.02
CA PHE A 236 -26.63 -8.68 -15.99
C PHE A 236 -27.22 -9.97 -16.56
N ARG A 237 -26.55 -11.09 -16.29
CA ARG A 237 -27.01 -12.45 -16.58
C ARG A 237 -27.23 -13.22 -15.28
N THR A 238 -27.58 -14.49 -15.41
CA THR A 238 -27.89 -15.36 -14.26
C THR A 238 -26.73 -15.50 -13.29
N ASP A 239 -25.52 -15.71 -13.77
CA ASP A 239 -24.35 -16.09 -12.96
C ASP A 239 -23.10 -15.24 -13.28
N TYR A 240 -23.23 -14.23 -14.13
CA TYR A 240 -22.19 -13.27 -14.51
C TYR A 240 -22.84 -11.99 -15.02
N PHE A 241 -22.05 -10.96 -15.28
CA PHE A 241 -22.49 -9.77 -15.99
C PHE A 241 -21.40 -9.28 -16.94
N LYS A 242 -21.76 -8.44 -17.91
CA LYS A 242 -20.81 -7.70 -18.73
C LYS A 242 -20.71 -6.26 -18.26
N MET A 243 -19.50 -5.75 -18.16
CA MET A 243 -19.20 -4.35 -17.84
C MET A 243 -18.28 -3.80 -18.92
N GLY A 244 -18.83 -2.99 -19.83
CA GLY A 244 -18.17 -2.68 -21.10
C GLY A 244 -17.90 -3.97 -21.88
N ASP A 245 -16.63 -4.19 -22.23
CA ASP A 245 -16.16 -5.37 -22.96
C ASP A 245 -15.71 -6.53 -22.06
N ARG A 246 -15.63 -6.32 -20.74
CA ARG A 246 -15.19 -7.34 -19.77
C ARG A 246 -16.36 -8.19 -19.29
N TYR A 247 -16.05 -9.45 -18.99
CA TYR A 247 -16.96 -10.36 -18.28
C TYR A 247 -16.63 -10.31 -16.79
N CYS A 248 -17.64 -10.18 -15.95
CA CYS A 248 -17.48 -10.06 -14.50
C CYS A 248 -18.35 -11.07 -13.77
N ARG A 249 -17.92 -11.53 -12.59
CA ARG A 249 -18.71 -12.45 -11.76
C ARG A 249 -18.58 -12.15 -10.28
N GLY A 250 -19.74 -11.92 -9.64
CA GLY A 250 -19.88 -11.82 -8.19
C GLY A 250 -19.87 -13.18 -7.50
N ILE A 251 -19.02 -13.31 -6.49
CA ILE A 251 -18.79 -14.52 -5.70
C ILE A 251 -18.77 -14.13 -4.21
N PHE A 252 -19.28 -14.99 -3.33
CA PHE A 252 -19.27 -14.76 -1.89
C PHE A 252 -18.75 -15.96 -1.10
N LEU A 253 -18.28 -15.71 0.12
CA LEU A 253 -17.84 -16.74 1.06
C LEU A 253 -19.03 -17.42 1.74
N SER A 254 -19.43 -18.59 1.24
CA SER A 254 -20.58 -19.34 1.76
C SER A 254 -20.28 -20.15 3.02
N SER A 255 -19.06 -20.67 3.17
CA SER A 255 -18.64 -21.53 4.30
C SER A 255 -17.19 -21.26 4.65
N MET A 256 -16.86 -21.34 5.94
CA MET A 256 -15.49 -21.26 6.47
C MET A 256 -15.35 -22.27 7.62
N PRO A 257 -14.14 -22.75 7.92
CA PRO A 257 -13.85 -23.55 9.11
C PRO A 257 -13.95 -22.71 10.40
N SER A 258 -13.98 -23.37 11.56
CA SER A 258 -13.96 -22.71 12.88
C SER A 258 -12.65 -21.96 13.15
N TYR A 259 -11.55 -22.42 12.57
CA TYR A 259 -10.25 -21.76 12.61
C TYR A 259 -9.75 -21.55 11.18
N LEU A 260 -9.37 -20.32 10.86
CA LEU A 260 -8.87 -19.92 9.57
C LEU A 260 -7.51 -19.24 9.75
N GLY A 261 -6.55 -19.58 8.90
CA GLY A 261 -5.27 -18.88 8.87
C GLY A 261 -5.38 -17.49 8.25
N ASP A 262 -4.49 -16.59 8.66
CA ASP A 262 -4.33 -15.22 8.15
C ASP A 262 -3.95 -15.12 6.66
N LYS A 263 -3.48 -16.22 6.05
CA LYS A 263 -3.09 -16.27 4.63
C LYS A 263 -4.24 -16.44 3.65
N PHE A 264 -5.46 -16.74 4.10
CA PHE A 264 -6.56 -17.07 3.19
C PHE A 264 -6.89 -15.91 2.22
N THR A 265 -7.03 -14.70 2.76
CA THR A 265 -7.37 -13.53 1.94
C THR A 265 -6.20 -13.12 1.05
N SER A 266 -4.95 -13.22 1.52
CA SER A 266 -3.78 -12.91 0.68
C SER A 266 -3.63 -13.90 -0.47
N GLU A 267 -3.82 -15.21 -0.24
CA GLU A 267 -3.78 -16.21 -1.32
C GLU A 267 -4.83 -15.96 -2.42
N LEU A 268 -6.01 -15.41 -2.06
CA LEU A 268 -7.02 -15.00 -3.03
C LEU A 268 -6.64 -13.72 -3.78
N MET A 269 -6.04 -12.74 -3.11
CA MET A 269 -5.62 -11.48 -3.72
C MET A 269 -4.33 -11.62 -4.56
N ASP A 270 -3.53 -12.65 -4.36
CA ASP A 270 -2.35 -12.96 -5.20
C ASP A 270 -2.72 -13.55 -6.57
N PHE A 271 -4.03 -13.69 -6.84
CA PHE A 271 -4.58 -14.09 -8.12
C PHE A 271 -4.35 -13.01 -9.19
N ASN A 272 -3.85 -13.42 -10.35
CA ASN A 272 -3.31 -12.52 -11.38
C ASN A 272 -4.38 -11.98 -12.34
N GLU A 273 -5.53 -11.57 -11.82
CA GLU A 273 -6.60 -10.91 -12.58
C GLU A 273 -7.20 -9.75 -11.78
N ASN A 274 -7.98 -8.90 -12.45
CA ASN A 274 -8.69 -7.82 -11.77
C ASN A 274 -9.75 -8.38 -10.82
N ILE A 275 -9.51 -8.19 -9.52
CA ILE A 275 -10.41 -8.59 -8.43
C ILE A 275 -10.68 -7.37 -7.56
N MET A 276 -11.95 -7.12 -7.26
CA MET A 276 -12.36 -6.27 -6.15
C MET A 276 -13.00 -7.13 -5.09
N LEU A 277 -12.30 -7.28 -3.98
CA LEU A 277 -12.77 -7.94 -2.77
C LEU A 277 -13.27 -6.89 -1.79
N SER A 278 -14.44 -7.15 -1.21
CA SER A 278 -15.04 -6.30 -0.19
C SER A 278 -15.52 -7.12 1.01
N ILE A 279 -15.12 -6.66 2.19
CA ILE A 279 -15.45 -7.26 3.47
C ILE A 279 -16.18 -6.22 4.30
N HIS A 280 -17.51 -6.35 4.34
CA HIS A 280 -18.37 -5.50 5.14
C HIS A 280 -18.48 -6.04 6.55
N MET A 281 -18.36 -5.18 7.55
CA MET A 281 -18.44 -5.53 8.96
C MET A 281 -19.31 -4.51 9.71
N GLN A 282 -20.28 -5.01 10.46
CA GLN A 282 -21.12 -4.21 11.36
C GLN A 282 -20.98 -4.71 12.79
N GLY A 283 -20.43 -3.89 13.68
CA GLY A 283 -20.34 -4.21 15.10
C GLY A 283 -21.73 -4.39 15.72
N GLN A 284 -21.88 -5.38 16.59
CA GLN A 284 -23.14 -5.65 17.31
C GLN A 284 -23.03 -5.24 18.77
N ASP A 285 -24.17 -4.80 19.32
CA ASP A 285 -24.30 -4.55 20.74
C ASP A 285 -24.27 -5.88 21.51
N ILE A 286 -23.39 -5.98 22.50
CA ILE A 286 -23.16 -7.22 23.27
C ILE A 286 -24.45 -7.69 23.94
N GLU A 287 -25.26 -6.79 24.51
CA GLU A 287 -26.51 -7.18 25.17
C GLU A 287 -27.51 -7.76 24.17
N LYS A 288 -27.65 -7.14 22.99
CA LYS A 288 -28.52 -7.65 21.92
C LYS A 288 -28.06 -9.02 21.44
N THR A 289 -26.75 -9.19 21.22
CA THR A 289 -26.17 -10.45 20.79
C THR A 289 -26.37 -11.55 21.84
N MET A 290 -26.15 -11.25 23.12
CA MET A 290 -26.38 -12.18 24.21
C MET A 290 -27.84 -12.61 24.33
N ARG A 291 -28.79 -11.69 24.13
CA ARG A 291 -30.23 -12.03 24.07
C ARG A 291 -30.53 -12.95 22.89
N MET A 292 -29.96 -12.67 21.71
CA MET A 292 -30.11 -13.52 20.52
C MET A 292 -29.57 -14.94 20.75
N LEU A 293 -28.36 -15.05 21.31
CA LEU A 293 -27.73 -16.35 21.62
C LEU A 293 -28.51 -17.12 22.69
N ASN A 294 -28.96 -16.46 23.76
CA ASN A 294 -29.80 -17.10 24.78
C ASN A 294 -31.11 -17.62 24.19
N ASN A 295 -31.78 -16.83 23.33
CA ASN A 295 -33.00 -17.26 22.65
C ASN A 295 -32.73 -18.45 21.72
N LYS A 296 -31.60 -18.44 20.99
CA LYS A 296 -31.21 -19.55 20.12
C LYS A 296 -30.92 -20.82 20.94
N LEU A 297 -30.17 -20.69 22.03
CA LEU A 297 -29.90 -21.78 22.97
C LEU A 297 -31.20 -22.36 23.55
N THR A 298 -32.14 -21.51 23.99
CA THR A 298 -33.44 -21.94 24.47
C THR A 298 -34.23 -22.68 23.39
N SER A 299 -34.18 -22.23 22.14
CA SER A 299 -34.83 -22.90 21.02
C SER A 299 -34.26 -24.31 20.76
N LEU A 300 -32.93 -24.45 20.80
CA LEU A 300 -32.25 -25.75 20.61
C LEU A 300 -32.55 -26.71 21.78
N LYS A 301 -32.50 -26.23 23.02
CA LYS A 301 -32.89 -27.00 24.22
C LYS A 301 -34.37 -27.44 24.16
N THR A 302 -35.25 -26.59 23.61
CA THR A 302 -36.66 -26.95 23.42
C THR A 302 -36.82 -28.05 22.35
N GLU A 303 -36.02 -28.03 21.29
CA GLU A 303 -35.99 -29.06 20.25
C GLU A 303 -35.49 -30.40 20.80
N GLU A 304 -34.42 -30.36 21.62
CA GLU A 304 -33.90 -31.52 22.36
C GLU A 304 -35.00 -32.16 23.24
N ILE A 305 -35.68 -31.35 24.07
CA ILE A 305 -36.74 -31.83 24.95
C ILE A 305 -37.87 -32.47 24.14
N LYS A 306 -38.31 -31.85 23.03
CA LYS A 306 -39.35 -32.41 22.15
C LYS A 306 -38.92 -33.73 21.51
N ALA A 307 -37.67 -33.83 21.07
CA ALA A 307 -37.13 -35.05 20.49
C ALA A 307 -37.08 -36.18 21.54
N GLN A 308 -36.69 -35.86 22.78
CA GLN A 308 -36.67 -36.78 23.90
C GLN A 308 -38.09 -37.24 24.29
N GLU A 309 -39.05 -36.32 24.39
CA GLU A 309 -40.46 -36.64 24.66
C GLU A 309 -41.08 -37.53 23.57
N SER A 310 -40.77 -37.26 22.30
CA SER A 310 -41.24 -38.09 21.18
C SER A 310 -40.61 -39.49 21.22
N ALA A 311 -39.36 -39.63 21.62
CA ALA A 311 -38.71 -40.93 21.77
C ALA A 311 -39.31 -41.74 22.93
N ALA A 312 -39.60 -41.08 24.06
CA ALA A 312 -40.27 -41.67 25.20
C ALA A 312 -41.68 -42.17 24.86
N LYS A 313 -42.46 -41.38 24.10
CA LYS A 313 -43.79 -41.78 23.61
C LYS A 313 -43.77 -43.01 22.69
N ASN A 314 -42.65 -43.24 22.00
CA ASN A 314 -42.46 -44.37 21.09
C ASN A 314 -41.77 -45.59 21.74
N ASN A 315 -41.70 -45.65 23.09
CA ASN A 315 -41.05 -46.71 23.86
C ASN A 315 -39.59 -46.98 23.49
N ARG A 316 -38.86 -45.95 23.00
CA ARG A 316 -37.42 -46.05 22.74
C ARG A 316 -36.66 -45.61 24.00
N PHE A 317 -36.17 -46.58 24.77
CA PHE A 317 -35.44 -46.35 26.03
C PHE A 317 -34.00 -45.86 25.82
N THR A 318 -33.46 -45.96 24.60
CA THR A 318 -32.17 -45.40 24.21
C THR A 318 -32.41 -44.21 23.28
N PHE A 319 -32.34 -43.00 23.82
CA PHE A 319 -32.37 -41.75 23.06
C PHE A 319 -30.95 -41.23 22.95
N SER A 320 -30.38 -41.27 21.74
CA SER A 320 -29.16 -40.54 21.40
C SER A 320 -29.56 -39.24 20.72
N LEU A 321 -29.07 -38.10 21.21
CA LEU A 321 -29.31 -36.81 20.58
C LEU A 321 -28.80 -36.85 19.13
N ASN A 322 -29.48 -36.12 18.24
CA ASN A 322 -28.95 -35.90 16.90
C ASN A 322 -27.58 -35.23 17.02
N PRO A 323 -26.48 -35.81 16.48
CA PRO A 323 -25.15 -35.21 16.57
C PRO A 323 -25.11 -33.76 16.08
N HIS A 324 -25.90 -33.41 15.07
CA HIS A 324 -26.01 -32.03 14.58
C HIS A 324 -26.62 -31.07 15.60
N LEU A 325 -27.58 -31.54 16.40
CA LEU A 325 -28.22 -30.73 17.44
C LEU A 325 -27.26 -30.54 18.62
N SER A 326 -26.54 -31.59 19.04
CA SER A 326 -25.50 -31.51 20.06
C SER A 326 -24.41 -30.51 19.66
N GLN A 327 -23.88 -30.66 18.45
CA GLN A 327 -22.84 -29.79 17.92
C GLN A 327 -23.30 -28.33 17.85
N ALA A 328 -24.53 -28.08 17.35
CA ALA A 328 -25.07 -26.72 17.30
C ALA A 328 -25.25 -26.08 18.69
N MET A 329 -25.58 -26.89 19.72
CA MET A 329 -25.65 -26.41 21.10
C MET A 329 -24.27 -26.08 21.67
N GLU A 330 -23.29 -26.95 21.43
CA GLU A 330 -21.89 -26.75 21.84
C GLU A 330 -21.31 -25.48 21.18
N GLU A 331 -21.46 -25.32 19.87
CA GLU A 331 -21.02 -24.12 19.13
C GLU A 331 -21.64 -22.82 19.68
N VAL A 332 -22.93 -22.83 20.02
CA VAL A 332 -23.60 -21.66 20.61
C VAL A 332 -23.10 -21.37 22.03
N GLU A 333 -22.83 -22.40 22.83
CA GLU A 333 -22.26 -22.23 24.18
C GLU A 333 -20.80 -21.75 24.15
N GLU A 334 -19.97 -22.28 23.24
CA GLU A 334 -18.62 -21.81 22.99
C GLU A 334 -18.61 -20.34 22.54
N PHE A 335 -19.41 -20.00 21.52
CA PHE A 335 -19.50 -18.64 21.02
C PHE A 335 -19.98 -17.66 22.10
N ARG A 336 -20.94 -18.08 22.92
CA ARG A 336 -21.39 -17.30 24.08
C ARG A 336 -20.25 -17.10 25.10
N ASN A 337 -19.50 -18.15 25.41
CA ASN A 337 -18.37 -18.08 26.35
C ASN A 337 -17.26 -17.16 25.85
N MET A 338 -16.96 -17.15 24.55
CA MET A 338 -15.99 -16.23 23.95
C MET A 338 -16.39 -14.76 24.15
N ILE A 339 -17.67 -14.42 23.94
CA ILE A 339 -18.17 -13.06 24.16
C ILE A 339 -18.11 -12.67 25.64
N GLN A 340 -18.55 -13.56 26.54
CA GLN A 340 -18.63 -13.26 27.97
C GLN A 340 -17.26 -13.20 28.66
N ASN A 341 -16.34 -14.10 28.31
CA ASN A 341 -15.10 -14.30 29.07
C ASN A 341 -13.86 -13.70 28.39
N GLN A 342 -13.87 -13.50 27.07
CA GLN A 342 -12.71 -12.99 26.30
C GLN A 342 -12.89 -11.55 25.81
N ASN A 343 -13.97 -10.87 26.23
CA ASN A 343 -14.29 -9.47 25.88
C ASN A 343 -14.25 -9.21 24.36
N GLN A 344 -14.59 -10.22 23.55
CA GLN A 344 -14.63 -10.10 22.09
C GLN A 344 -15.96 -9.45 21.66
N LYS A 345 -15.89 -8.50 20.71
CA LYS A 345 -17.08 -8.00 20.02
C LYS A 345 -17.51 -8.98 18.93
N VAL A 346 -18.79 -8.90 18.60
CA VAL A 346 -19.39 -9.64 17.49
C VAL A 346 -19.63 -8.72 16.32
N PHE A 347 -19.32 -9.21 15.13
CA PHE A 347 -19.51 -8.51 13.87
C PHE A 347 -20.40 -9.34 12.95
N PHE A 348 -21.39 -8.69 12.34
CA PHE A 348 -22.00 -9.23 11.13
C PHE A 348 -21.10 -8.89 9.95
N THR A 349 -20.57 -9.93 9.32
CA THR A 349 -19.52 -9.83 8.31
C THR A 349 -19.98 -10.44 7.00
N ASN A 350 -19.84 -9.70 5.90
CA ASN A 350 -20.11 -10.19 4.55
C ASN A 350 -18.82 -10.12 3.71
N TYR A 351 -18.45 -11.21 3.05
CA TYR A 351 -17.24 -11.34 2.25
C TYR A 351 -17.64 -11.62 0.81
N VAL A 352 -17.48 -10.63 -0.06
CA VAL A 352 -17.93 -10.65 -1.46
C VAL A 352 -16.80 -10.17 -2.35
N LEU A 353 -16.54 -10.87 -3.45
CA LEU A 353 -15.59 -10.46 -4.47
C LEU A 353 -16.26 -10.42 -5.83
N VAL A 354 -15.80 -9.53 -6.69
CA VAL A 354 -16.08 -9.50 -8.12
C VAL A 354 -14.75 -9.58 -8.84
N HIS A 355 -14.62 -10.55 -9.73
CA HIS A 355 -13.46 -10.68 -10.61
C HIS A 355 -13.86 -10.44 -12.07
N MET A 356 -12.89 -10.06 -12.90
CA MET A 356 -13.08 -9.76 -14.32
C MET A 356 -12.18 -10.60 -15.21
N ALA A 357 -12.65 -10.85 -16.44
CA ALA A 357 -11.90 -11.54 -17.48
C ALA A 357 -12.28 -11.03 -18.88
N ASP A 358 -11.41 -11.25 -19.87
CA ASP A 358 -11.64 -10.86 -21.26
C ASP A 358 -12.69 -11.72 -21.96
N THR A 359 -12.76 -13.00 -21.57
CA THR A 359 -13.68 -13.96 -22.17
C THR A 359 -14.48 -14.69 -21.12
N LYS A 360 -15.68 -15.15 -21.50
CA LYS A 360 -16.49 -15.99 -20.62
C LYS A 360 -15.78 -17.29 -20.23
N MET A 361 -14.99 -17.86 -21.14
CA MET A 361 -14.26 -19.10 -20.87
C MET A 361 -13.20 -18.89 -19.78
N GLN A 362 -12.42 -17.81 -19.90
CA GLN A 362 -11.46 -17.41 -18.87
C GLN A 362 -12.16 -17.15 -17.54
N LEU A 363 -13.27 -16.39 -17.53
CA LEU A 363 -14.08 -16.16 -16.32
C LEU A 363 -14.49 -17.47 -15.62
N ASP A 364 -14.89 -18.49 -16.37
CA ASP A 364 -15.28 -19.79 -15.83
C ASP A 364 -14.09 -20.55 -15.23
N ASP A 365 -12.92 -20.46 -15.84
CA ASP A 365 -11.69 -21.10 -15.35
C ASP A 365 -11.10 -20.36 -14.13
N ASP A 366 -11.12 -19.03 -14.13
CA ASP A 366 -10.70 -18.19 -13.02
C ASP A 366 -11.58 -18.45 -11.79
N THR A 367 -12.90 -18.56 -12.01
CA THR A 367 -13.86 -18.88 -10.95
C THR A 367 -13.53 -20.23 -10.30
N LYS A 368 -13.22 -21.26 -11.09
CA LYS A 368 -12.81 -22.57 -10.55
C LYS A 368 -11.50 -22.46 -9.78
N THR A 369 -10.55 -21.67 -10.27
CA THR A 369 -9.26 -21.46 -9.62
C THR A 369 -9.43 -20.78 -8.26
N LEU A 370 -10.23 -19.71 -8.18
CA LEU A 370 -10.58 -19.06 -6.92
C LEU A 370 -11.30 -20.03 -5.95
N GLN A 371 -12.22 -20.85 -6.46
CA GLN A 371 -12.89 -21.87 -5.64
C GLN A 371 -11.91 -22.94 -5.13
N ASN A 372 -10.89 -23.31 -5.90
CA ASN A 372 -9.86 -24.25 -5.50
C ASN A 372 -8.94 -23.66 -4.41
N ILE A 373 -8.53 -22.39 -4.55
CA ILE A 373 -7.78 -21.66 -3.51
C ILE A 373 -8.58 -21.63 -2.20
N ALA A 374 -9.88 -21.34 -2.28
CA ALA A 374 -10.74 -21.38 -1.10
C ALA A 374 -10.87 -22.78 -0.50
N SER A 375 -11.03 -23.81 -1.34
CA SER A 375 -11.17 -25.19 -0.88
C SER A 375 -9.92 -25.72 -0.17
N LYS A 376 -8.72 -25.28 -0.59
CA LYS A 376 -7.44 -25.56 0.09
C LYS A 376 -7.46 -25.07 1.55
N ASN A 377 -8.11 -23.94 1.81
CA ASN A 377 -8.28 -23.34 3.13
C ASN A 377 -9.59 -23.75 3.82
N LEU A 378 -10.22 -24.87 3.38
CA LEU A 378 -11.51 -25.38 3.89
C LEU A 378 -12.67 -24.38 3.77
N CYS A 379 -12.51 -23.35 2.95
CA CYS A 379 -13.50 -22.34 2.65
C CYS A 379 -14.29 -22.72 1.38
N LYS A 380 -15.52 -22.21 1.26
CA LYS A 380 -16.35 -22.43 0.06
C LYS A 380 -16.81 -21.12 -0.53
N LEU A 381 -16.28 -20.78 -1.70
CA LEU A 381 -16.75 -19.67 -2.52
C LEU A 381 -17.89 -20.11 -3.45
N ARG A 382 -18.96 -19.31 -3.52
CA ARG A 382 -20.13 -19.59 -4.38
C ARG A 382 -20.48 -18.39 -5.23
N VAL A 383 -20.94 -18.66 -6.45
CA VAL A 383 -21.39 -17.64 -7.40
C VAL A 383 -22.75 -17.08 -6.97
N LEU A 384 -22.90 -15.76 -7.01
CA LEU A 384 -24.15 -15.06 -6.69
C LEU A 384 -25.15 -15.16 -7.85
N THR A 385 -26.00 -16.18 -7.83
CA THR A 385 -26.96 -16.39 -8.93
C THR A 385 -28.12 -15.40 -8.82
N TYR A 386 -28.44 -14.68 -9.89
CA TYR A 386 -29.44 -13.61 -10.01
C TYR A 386 -29.18 -12.36 -9.16
N GLN A 387 -28.03 -12.26 -8.51
CA GLN A 387 -27.69 -11.16 -7.60
C GLN A 387 -26.39 -10.44 -8.03
N GLN A 388 -26.13 -10.37 -9.34
CA GLN A 388 -24.90 -9.81 -9.89
C GLN A 388 -24.87 -8.27 -9.81
N GLU A 389 -26.03 -7.61 -9.88
CA GLU A 389 -26.13 -6.14 -9.70
C GLU A 389 -25.86 -5.76 -8.24
N GLU A 390 -26.43 -6.52 -7.30
CA GLU A 390 -26.20 -6.40 -5.87
C GLU A 390 -24.74 -6.71 -5.49
N ALA A 391 -24.13 -7.69 -6.16
CA ALA A 391 -22.71 -8.00 -6.00
C ALA A 391 -21.84 -6.80 -6.38
N LEU A 392 -22.07 -6.22 -7.57
CA LEU A 392 -21.34 -5.04 -8.05
C LEU A 392 -21.47 -3.88 -7.05
N ARG A 393 -22.70 -3.54 -6.64
CA ARG A 393 -22.95 -2.46 -5.68
C ARG A 393 -22.26 -2.69 -4.32
N THR A 394 -22.22 -3.95 -3.88
CA THR A 394 -21.62 -4.33 -2.59
C THR A 394 -20.10 -4.24 -2.63
N VAL A 395 -19.44 -4.54 -3.75
CA VAL A 395 -17.97 -4.52 -3.79
C VAL A 395 -17.37 -3.12 -3.90
N LEU A 396 -18.11 -2.15 -4.45
CA LEU A 396 -17.65 -0.77 -4.57
C LEU A 396 -17.33 -0.17 -3.19
N PRO A 397 -16.24 0.61 -3.02
CA PRO A 397 -15.81 1.21 -1.76
C PRO A 397 -16.70 2.41 -1.35
N LEU A 398 -17.98 2.13 -1.16
CA LEU A 398 -19.06 3.10 -0.88
C LEU A 398 -19.75 2.81 0.47
N GLY A 399 -19.41 1.71 1.14
CA GLY A 399 -19.98 1.33 2.44
C GLY A 399 -21.41 0.77 2.37
N VAL A 400 -21.85 0.37 1.17
CA VAL A 400 -23.19 -0.20 0.93
C VAL A 400 -23.10 -1.72 0.85
N ASN A 401 -23.90 -2.41 1.66
CA ASN A 401 -24.04 -3.87 1.60
C ASN A 401 -25.48 -4.24 1.21
N GLU A 402 -25.71 -4.60 -0.06
CA GLU A 402 -27.02 -5.05 -0.57
C GLU A 402 -27.28 -6.53 -0.22
N LEU A 403 -26.23 -7.26 0.16
CA LEU A 403 -26.24 -8.71 0.38
C LEU A 403 -26.28 -9.08 1.87
N LYS A 404 -26.95 -8.27 2.71
CA LYS A 404 -27.02 -8.45 4.18
C LYS A 404 -27.50 -9.84 4.62
N HIS A 405 -28.36 -10.49 3.84
CA HIS A 405 -28.85 -11.84 4.14
C HIS A 405 -27.78 -12.94 4.07
N LEU A 406 -26.59 -12.64 3.52
CA LEU A 406 -25.43 -13.54 3.46
C LEU A 406 -24.43 -13.29 4.59
N GLU A 407 -24.68 -12.32 5.47
CA GLU A 407 -23.81 -11.98 6.59
C GLU A 407 -23.61 -13.16 7.54
N LYS A 408 -22.39 -13.28 8.04
CA LYS A 408 -21.98 -14.24 9.06
C LYS A 408 -21.71 -13.53 10.36
N CYS A 409 -22.12 -14.15 11.46
CA CYS A 409 -21.82 -13.70 12.80
C CYS A 409 -20.42 -14.18 13.18
N LEU A 410 -19.46 -13.26 13.23
CA LEU A 410 -18.05 -13.55 13.52
C LEU A 410 -17.61 -12.84 14.79
N THR A 411 -16.61 -13.40 15.47
CA THR A 411 -15.90 -12.69 16.54
C THR A 411 -14.91 -11.69 15.94
N THR A 412 -14.36 -10.82 16.78
CA THR A 412 -13.33 -9.86 16.37
C THR A 412 -12.12 -10.53 15.74
N GLU A 413 -11.68 -11.66 16.31
CA GLU A 413 -10.53 -12.43 15.82
C GLU A 413 -10.78 -12.97 14.42
N SER A 414 -11.89 -13.68 14.20
CA SER A 414 -12.23 -14.22 12.88
C SER A 414 -12.48 -13.11 11.85
N ALA A 415 -13.08 -11.99 12.26
CA ALA A 415 -13.25 -10.83 11.40
C ALA A 415 -11.89 -10.23 11.01
N THR A 416 -10.94 -10.16 11.95
CA THR A 416 -9.56 -9.69 11.69
C THR A 416 -8.85 -10.60 10.71
N VAL A 417 -8.90 -11.93 10.90
CA VAL A 417 -8.29 -12.91 9.98
C VAL A 417 -8.78 -12.71 8.54
N LEU A 418 -10.08 -12.48 8.35
CA LEU A 418 -10.63 -12.28 7.00
C LEU A 418 -10.25 -10.93 6.41
N SER A 419 -10.25 -9.88 7.23
CA SER A 419 -10.18 -8.48 6.78
C SER A 419 -8.80 -7.84 6.86
N LEU A 420 -7.80 -8.50 7.42
CA LEU A 420 -6.44 -7.99 7.49
C LEU A 420 -5.90 -7.77 6.05
N PRO A 421 -5.63 -6.52 5.64
CA PRO A 421 -5.34 -6.22 4.24
C PRO A 421 -3.86 -6.36 3.87
N PHE A 422 -2.98 -6.59 4.84
CA PHE A 422 -1.53 -6.51 4.66
C PHE A 422 -0.92 -7.83 4.19
N ASN A 423 0.03 -7.75 3.25
CA ASN A 423 0.79 -8.91 2.78
C ASN A 423 2.27 -8.57 2.68
N SER A 424 2.64 -7.79 1.67
CA SER A 424 4.01 -7.34 1.40
C SER A 424 4.00 -5.95 0.80
N VAL A 425 4.94 -5.11 1.20
CA VAL A 425 5.14 -3.79 0.57
C VAL A 425 5.75 -4.01 -0.81
N GLU A 426 5.11 -3.44 -1.82
CA GLU A 426 5.69 -3.31 -3.15
C GLU A 426 6.42 -1.96 -3.25
N TYR A 427 7.68 -2.03 -3.68
CA TYR A 427 8.54 -0.86 -3.88
C TYR A 427 8.64 -0.60 -5.38
N LEU A 428 7.92 0.41 -5.86
CA LEU A 428 7.97 0.85 -7.24
C LEU A 428 7.99 2.38 -7.24
N ASP A 429 9.09 2.93 -6.73
CA ASP A 429 9.27 4.38 -6.66
C ASP A 429 9.54 4.94 -8.06
N ASN A 430 8.96 6.10 -8.36
CA ASN A 430 9.24 6.83 -9.61
C ASN A 430 10.71 7.24 -9.63
N ASN A 431 11.39 7.07 -10.78
CA ASN A 431 12.82 7.33 -10.93
C ASN A 431 13.72 6.52 -9.96
N GLY A 432 13.21 5.41 -9.41
CA GLY A 432 13.96 4.57 -8.49
C GLY A 432 15.03 3.70 -9.18
N PHE A 433 16.03 3.26 -8.43
CA PHE A 433 17.00 2.28 -8.91
C PHE A 433 16.43 0.87 -8.85
N TYR A 434 16.76 0.05 -9.84
CA TYR A 434 16.33 -1.35 -9.88
C TYR A 434 17.13 -2.23 -8.93
N TYR A 435 16.45 -2.82 -7.94
CA TYR A 435 17.03 -3.69 -6.92
C TYR A 435 16.76 -5.19 -7.13
N GLY A 436 15.87 -5.54 -8.07
CA GLY A 436 15.55 -6.93 -8.38
C GLY A 436 14.05 -7.16 -8.43
N LYS A 437 13.63 -8.41 -8.17
CA LYS A 437 12.23 -8.82 -8.12
C LYS A 437 11.88 -9.30 -6.71
N ASN A 438 10.69 -8.96 -6.25
CA ASN A 438 10.10 -9.55 -5.07
C ASN A 438 9.85 -11.05 -5.34
N THR A 439 10.43 -11.92 -4.51
CA THR A 439 10.36 -13.38 -4.72
C THR A 439 8.98 -13.96 -4.44
N LEU A 440 8.13 -13.25 -3.68
CA LEU A 440 6.75 -13.68 -3.40
C LEU A 440 5.81 -13.28 -4.54
N THR A 441 5.86 -12.03 -4.98
CA THR A 441 4.89 -11.47 -5.94
C THR A 441 5.38 -11.52 -7.38
N GLY A 442 6.70 -11.62 -7.58
CA GLY A 442 7.34 -11.51 -8.89
C GLY A 442 7.43 -10.06 -9.41
N ASN A 443 6.99 -9.08 -8.60
CA ASN A 443 7.00 -7.69 -8.98
C ASN A 443 8.39 -7.07 -8.89
N MET A 444 8.64 -6.04 -9.69
CA MET A 444 9.89 -5.31 -9.70
C MET A 444 10.05 -4.48 -8.41
N ILE A 445 11.28 -4.44 -7.89
CA ILE A 445 11.67 -3.60 -6.75
C ILE A 445 12.45 -2.42 -7.31
N MET A 446 11.84 -1.24 -7.29
CA MET A 446 12.47 0.04 -7.57
C MET A 446 12.38 0.97 -6.37
N ILE A 447 13.53 1.54 -5.99
CA ILE A 447 13.64 2.38 -4.81
C ILE A 447 14.36 3.67 -5.18
N ASP A 448 13.71 4.80 -4.93
CA ASP A 448 14.37 6.11 -5.02
C ASP A 448 15.11 6.39 -3.73
N LYS A 449 16.43 6.18 -3.76
CA LYS A 449 17.31 6.45 -2.63
C LYS A 449 17.31 7.91 -2.20
N GLN A 450 17.09 8.85 -3.11
CA GLN A 450 17.14 10.28 -2.79
C GLN A 450 15.97 10.68 -1.88
N SER A 451 14.84 9.99 -2.02
CA SER A 451 13.66 10.17 -1.17
C SER A 451 13.83 9.66 0.27
N LEU A 452 14.82 8.80 0.52
CA LEU A 452 15.05 8.21 1.83
C LEU A 452 15.70 9.21 2.78
N LYS A 453 15.31 9.15 4.07
CA LYS A 453 15.91 9.97 5.14
C LYS A 453 17.43 9.75 5.26
N ASN A 454 17.89 8.55 4.95
CA ASN A 454 19.30 8.19 4.87
C ASN A 454 19.51 7.35 3.61
N GLN A 455 20.50 7.74 2.80
CA GLN A 455 20.79 7.16 1.49
C GLN A 455 21.84 6.04 1.56
N ASN A 456 22.40 5.79 2.75
CA ASN A 456 23.41 4.77 2.98
C ASN A 456 22.86 3.36 2.71
N SER A 457 23.71 2.50 2.14
CA SER A 457 23.38 1.09 1.89
C SER A 457 24.40 0.17 2.52
N PHE A 458 23.93 -0.99 2.98
CA PHE A 458 24.76 -1.99 3.63
C PHE A 458 24.53 -3.36 2.98
N VAL A 459 25.55 -3.85 2.27
CA VAL A 459 25.47 -5.11 1.53
C VAL A 459 26.30 -6.17 2.25
N LEU A 460 25.62 -7.17 2.80
CA LEU A 460 26.24 -8.31 3.49
C LEU A 460 26.01 -9.61 2.72
N GLY A 461 26.98 -10.51 2.78
CA GLY A 461 26.89 -11.83 2.16
C GLY A 461 28.17 -12.63 2.28
N SER A 462 28.07 -13.95 2.26
CA SER A 462 29.23 -14.84 2.18
C SER A 462 29.97 -14.67 0.84
N PRO A 463 31.25 -15.06 0.72
CA PRO A 463 31.91 -15.17 -0.59
C PRO A 463 31.07 -16.01 -1.57
N GLY A 464 30.93 -15.54 -2.81
CA GLY A 464 30.10 -16.21 -3.85
C GLY A 464 28.59 -15.95 -3.79
N SER A 465 28.08 -15.20 -2.80
CA SER A 465 26.64 -14.86 -2.70
C SER A 465 26.16 -13.78 -3.68
N GLY A 466 27.06 -13.19 -4.47
CA GLY A 466 26.74 -12.13 -5.43
C GLY A 466 26.83 -10.70 -4.89
N LYS A 467 27.51 -10.47 -3.75
CA LYS A 467 27.73 -9.11 -3.19
C LYS A 467 28.25 -8.12 -4.23
N SER A 468 29.35 -8.47 -4.90
CA SER A 468 30.03 -7.62 -5.88
C SER A 468 29.17 -7.36 -7.12
N PHE A 469 28.32 -8.33 -7.49
CA PHE A 469 27.36 -8.14 -8.57
C PHE A 469 26.28 -7.11 -8.18
N ALA A 470 25.75 -7.20 -6.96
CA ALA A 470 24.74 -6.28 -6.46
C ALA A 470 25.26 -4.84 -6.35
N THR A 471 26.49 -4.66 -5.84
CA THR A 471 27.13 -3.33 -5.73
C THR A 471 27.49 -2.75 -7.09
N LYS A 472 28.04 -3.53 -8.03
CA LYS A 472 28.29 -3.08 -9.41
C LYS A 472 27.00 -2.62 -10.10
N ARG A 473 25.91 -3.37 -9.96
CA ARG A 473 24.61 -3.00 -10.52
C ARG A 473 24.09 -1.68 -9.92
N GLU A 474 24.25 -1.50 -8.61
CA GLU A 474 23.87 -0.25 -7.95
C GLU A 474 24.69 0.94 -8.45
N MET A 475 26.00 0.78 -8.59
CA MET A 475 26.87 1.82 -9.15
C MET A 475 26.48 2.19 -10.58
N ILE A 476 26.25 1.18 -11.44
CA ILE A 476 25.82 1.39 -12.82
C ILE A 476 24.48 2.14 -12.85
N ASN A 477 23.50 1.72 -12.04
CA ASN A 477 22.22 2.43 -11.92
C ASN A 477 22.41 3.91 -11.53
N SER A 478 23.27 4.18 -10.55
CA SER A 478 23.56 5.53 -10.10
C SER A 478 24.18 6.36 -11.21
N LEU A 479 25.19 5.83 -11.90
CA LEU A 479 25.88 6.53 -12.99
C LEU A 479 24.96 6.81 -14.19
N LEU A 480 24.11 5.84 -14.55
CA LEU A 480 23.23 5.98 -15.72
C LEU A 480 22.02 6.88 -15.45
N SER A 481 21.57 6.98 -14.19
CA SER A 481 20.33 7.67 -13.83
C SER A 481 20.54 9.05 -13.18
N THR A 482 21.75 9.37 -12.73
CA THR A 482 22.03 10.58 -11.96
C THR A 482 23.41 11.15 -12.31
N ASP A 483 23.62 12.43 -12.01
CA ASP A 483 24.91 13.11 -12.18
C ASP A 483 25.87 12.87 -11.00
N ALA A 484 25.80 11.70 -10.36
CA ALA A 484 26.56 11.40 -9.15
C ALA A 484 28.01 10.97 -9.45
N ASP A 485 28.96 11.52 -8.70
CA ASP A 485 30.35 11.05 -8.67
C ASP A 485 30.46 9.75 -7.87
N ILE A 486 31.15 8.75 -8.43
CA ILE A 486 31.31 7.43 -7.82
C ILE A 486 32.77 7.19 -7.47
N PHE A 487 33.05 7.05 -6.17
CA PHE A 487 34.35 6.68 -5.63
C PHE A 487 34.31 5.26 -5.11
N VAL A 488 35.27 4.42 -5.54
CA VAL A 488 35.37 3.02 -5.12
C VAL A 488 36.73 2.76 -4.49
N ILE A 489 36.73 2.25 -3.26
CA ILE A 489 37.93 1.71 -2.61
C ILE A 489 37.88 0.20 -2.77
N ASP A 490 38.72 -0.33 -3.66
CA ASP A 490 38.68 -1.73 -4.07
C ASP A 490 40.00 -2.45 -3.77
N PRO A 491 40.15 -3.02 -2.56
CA PRO A 491 41.36 -3.77 -2.20
C PRO A 491 41.46 -5.13 -2.91
N GLU A 492 40.38 -5.66 -3.48
CA GLU A 492 40.33 -6.98 -4.14
C GLU A 492 40.45 -6.90 -5.67
N ASN A 493 40.51 -5.68 -6.23
CA ASN A 493 40.51 -5.40 -7.67
C ASN A 493 39.34 -6.09 -8.41
N GLU A 494 38.15 -6.05 -7.83
CA GLU A 494 36.93 -6.56 -8.44
C GLU A 494 36.31 -5.60 -9.47
N TYR A 495 36.52 -4.29 -9.36
CA TYR A 495 35.91 -3.25 -10.20
C TYR A 495 36.86 -2.71 -11.28
N GLY A 496 38.18 -2.89 -11.09
CA GLY A 496 39.21 -2.60 -12.07
C GLY A 496 39.37 -3.68 -13.14
N TYR A 497 40.58 -3.77 -13.72
CA TYR A 497 40.91 -4.79 -14.72
C TYR A 497 40.90 -6.20 -14.10
N SER A 498 40.05 -7.09 -14.60
CA SER A 498 40.00 -8.50 -14.18
C SER A 498 40.53 -9.41 -15.29
N GLU A 499 41.57 -10.21 -14.99
CA GLU A 499 42.13 -11.20 -15.94
C GLU A 499 41.11 -12.24 -16.43
N ASN A 500 39.98 -12.39 -15.73
CA ASN A 500 38.92 -13.34 -16.05
C ASN A 500 37.72 -12.71 -16.77
N CYS A 501 37.77 -11.41 -17.09
CA CYS A 501 36.74 -10.72 -17.85
C CYS A 501 37.25 -10.40 -19.26
N TYR A 502 36.45 -10.73 -20.28
CA TYR A 502 36.66 -10.22 -21.63
C TYR A 502 36.30 -8.72 -21.65
N GLY A 503 37.27 -7.81 -21.52
CA GLY A 503 37.06 -6.35 -21.57
C GLY A 503 38.11 -5.53 -20.82
N GLU A 504 38.02 -4.20 -20.86
CA GLU A 504 39.00 -3.29 -20.24
C GLU A 504 38.81 -3.08 -18.72
N GLY A 505 37.77 -3.70 -18.11
CA GLY A 505 37.38 -3.53 -16.71
C GLY A 505 36.24 -2.51 -16.55
N LEU A 506 35.38 -2.67 -15.53
CA LEU A 506 34.15 -1.87 -15.39
C LEU A 506 34.43 -0.37 -15.31
N CYS A 507 35.48 0.03 -14.59
CA CYS A 507 35.86 1.44 -14.45
C CYS A 507 36.12 2.11 -15.81
N LYS A 508 36.90 1.47 -16.69
CA LYS A 508 37.26 2.04 -18.00
C LYS A 508 36.10 2.06 -18.99
N GLU A 509 35.29 1.02 -19.01
CA GLU A 509 34.08 0.94 -19.86
C GLU A 509 33.08 2.05 -19.53
N LEU A 510 33.04 2.49 -18.27
CA LEU A 510 32.20 3.60 -17.82
C LEU A 510 32.90 4.98 -17.91
N GLY A 511 34.08 5.06 -18.53
CA GLY A 511 34.83 6.32 -18.67
C GLY A 511 35.51 6.82 -17.39
N GLY A 512 35.62 5.97 -16.37
CA GLY A 512 36.26 6.30 -15.10
C GLY A 512 37.79 6.18 -15.12
N GLU A 513 38.42 6.70 -14.07
CA GLU A 513 39.87 6.64 -13.86
C GLU A 513 40.22 5.62 -12.77
N GLU A 514 41.18 4.73 -13.08
CA GLU A 514 41.70 3.76 -12.12
C GLU A 514 43.00 4.26 -11.50
N ILE A 515 42.97 4.54 -10.19
CA ILE A 515 44.13 4.98 -9.42
C ILE A 515 44.71 3.79 -8.65
N VAL A 516 45.78 3.20 -9.19
CA VAL A 516 46.46 2.06 -8.56
C VAL A 516 47.37 2.56 -7.43
N ILE A 517 47.08 2.14 -6.20
CA ILE A 517 47.91 2.40 -5.01
C ILE A 517 48.62 1.11 -4.63
N SER A 518 49.90 1.02 -4.96
CA SER A 518 50.75 -0.11 -4.56
C SER A 518 52.20 0.33 -4.36
N ILE A 519 53.01 -0.53 -3.72
CA ILE A 519 54.45 -0.27 -3.49
C ILE A 519 55.21 0.01 -4.79
N ASN A 520 54.76 -0.58 -5.91
CA ASN A 520 55.39 -0.42 -7.22
C ASN A 520 54.67 0.61 -8.12
N SER A 521 53.59 1.22 -7.64
CA SER A 521 52.86 2.24 -8.39
C SER A 521 53.59 3.58 -8.36
N LYS A 522 53.38 4.41 -9.38
CA LYS A 522 53.88 5.79 -9.40
C LYS A 522 52.97 6.76 -8.63
N THR A 523 51.80 6.28 -8.20
CA THR A 523 50.79 7.08 -7.52
C THR A 523 50.97 6.98 -6.02
N HIS A 524 50.97 8.12 -5.34
CA HIS A 524 51.18 8.21 -3.90
C HIS A 524 50.13 9.14 -3.32
N ILE A 525 49.59 8.79 -2.14
CA ILE A 525 48.73 9.67 -1.35
C ILE A 525 49.59 10.26 -0.24
N ASN A 526 49.67 11.59 -0.17
CA ASN A 526 50.34 12.25 0.94
C ASN A 526 49.33 12.48 2.09
N PRO A 527 49.43 11.75 3.22
CA PRO A 527 48.51 11.94 4.34
C PRO A 527 48.71 13.27 5.04
N LEU A 528 49.79 14.01 4.78
CA LEU A 528 50.07 15.35 5.30
C LEU A 528 49.66 16.46 4.31
N ASP A 529 49.04 16.12 3.18
CA ASP A 529 48.54 17.11 2.22
C ASP A 529 47.39 17.94 2.81
N MET A 530 47.53 19.26 2.81
CA MET A 530 46.64 20.18 3.53
C MET A 530 46.45 21.44 2.70
N GLU A 531 45.20 21.76 2.39
CA GLU A 531 44.83 23.01 1.73
C GLU A 531 44.40 24.06 2.76
N TYR A 532 44.48 25.33 2.39
CA TYR A 532 44.00 26.43 3.22
C TYR A 532 42.48 26.44 3.25
N ASP A 533 41.91 26.51 4.45
CA ASP A 533 40.47 26.65 4.68
C ASP A 533 40.25 27.86 5.61
N GLU A 534 39.41 28.81 5.19
CA GLU A 534 39.09 30.02 5.97
C GLU A 534 38.05 29.78 7.07
N GLU A 535 37.25 28.71 6.96
CA GLU A 535 36.13 28.44 7.88
C GLU A 535 36.50 27.48 9.01
N GLU A 536 37.52 26.64 8.82
CA GLU A 536 38.00 25.65 9.80
C GLU A 536 39.45 25.89 10.26
N ASP A 537 39.91 25.12 11.28
CA ASP A 537 41.32 25.06 11.65
C ASP A 537 41.97 23.84 10.95
N PRO A 538 42.50 24.01 9.72
CA PRO A 538 42.98 22.89 8.92
C PRO A 538 44.16 22.17 9.58
N LEU A 539 44.99 22.90 10.32
CA LEU A 539 46.13 22.32 11.03
C LEU A 539 45.66 21.34 12.10
N ARG A 540 44.68 21.74 12.91
CA ARG A 540 44.14 20.88 13.96
C ARG A 540 43.50 19.61 13.39
N ASN A 541 42.65 19.75 12.38
CA ASN A 541 42.03 18.60 11.70
C ASN A 541 43.10 17.64 11.16
N LYS A 542 44.20 18.20 10.64
CA LYS A 542 45.30 17.40 10.10
C LYS A 542 46.12 16.70 11.17
N CYS A 543 46.37 17.35 12.31
CA CYS A 543 46.98 16.72 13.48
C CYS A 543 46.10 15.55 13.98
N ASP A 544 44.79 15.74 14.09
CA ASP A 544 43.84 14.69 14.53
C ASP A 544 43.82 13.51 13.54
N PHE A 545 43.89 13.79 12.23
CA PHE A 545 44.01 12.76 11.20
C PHE A 545 45.33 11.99 11.29
N MET A 546 46.45 12.67 11.49
CA MET A 546 47.76 12.03 11.69
C MET A 546 47.81 11.19 12.96
N LEU A 547 47.21 11.65 14.05
CA LEU A 547 47.02 10.85 15.27
C LEU A 547 46.25 9.57 14.97
N THR A 548 45.18 9.65 14.16
CA THR A 548 44.39 8.48 13.76
C THR A 548 45.22 7.49 12.94
N ILE A 549 46.03 7.97 11.98
CA ILE A 549 46.94 7.14 11.18
C ILE A 549 47.99 6.48 12.08
N CYS A 550 48.71 7.24 12.91
CA CYS A 550 49.74 6.72 13.80
C CYS A 550 49.15 5.72 14.79
N ASN A 551 47.94 5.95 15.29
CA ASN A 551 47.27 5.03 16.20
C ASN A 551 46.91 3.70 15.52
N LYS A 552 46.51 3.74 14.25
CA LYS A 552 46.23 2.52 13.46
C LYS A 552 47.49 1.78 13.03
N ALA A 553 48.56 2.51 12.71
CA ALA A 553 49.81 1.94 12.20
C ALA A 553 50.71 1.40 13.34
N ILE A 554 50.86 2.16 14.43
CA ILE A 554 51.85 1.93 15.49
C ILE A 554 51.20 1.48 16.80
N GLY A 555 50.00 1.98 17.13
CA GLY A 555 49.34 1.77 18.43
C GLY A 555 48.96 0.31 18.76
N GLY A 556 49.11 -0.65 17.85
CA GLY A 556 48.85 -2.06 18.12
C GLY A 556 47.43 -2.34 18.64
N LYS A 557 47.30 -3.20 19.65
CA LYS A 557 45.99 -3.52 20.29
C LYS A 557 45.58 -2.53 21.37
N ASP A 558 46.56 -1.87 21.99
CA ASP A 558 46.37 -1.06 23.20
C ASP A 558 46.24 0.44 22.88
N GLY A 559 46.51 0.84 21.64
CA GLY A 559 46.52 2.22 21.17
C GLY A 559 47.80 2.97 21.55
N LEU A 560 47.91 4.22 21.09
CA LEU A 560 49.00 5.12 21.49
C LEU A 560 48.89 5.51 22.96
N THR A 561 50.02 5.63 23.64
CA THR A 561 50.10 6.15 25.01
C THR A 561 49.84 7.66 25.04
N PRO A 562 49.41 8.24 26.18
CA PRO A 562 49.22 9.69 26.31
C PRO A 562 50.49 10.50 25.98
N THR A 563 51.67 9.95 26.26
CA THR A 563 52.96 10.56 25.92
C THR A 563 53.17 10.58 24.42
N GLU A 564 52.93 9.46 23.72
CA GLU A 564 53.06 9.36 22.26
C GLU A 564 52.07 10.28 21.54
N ILE A 565 50.82 10.37 22.01
CA ILE A 565 49.81 11.31 21.46
C ILE A 565 50.33 12.75 21.55
N THR A 566 50.89 13.13 22.70
CA THR A 566 51.44 14.49 22.92
C THR A 566 52.64 14.76 22.01
N ILE A 567 53.50 13.76 21.78
CA ILE A 567 54.66 13.87 20.89
C ILE A 567 54.19 14.04 19.44
N ILE A 568 53.29 13.19 18.97
CA ILE A 568 52.78 13.22 17.59
C ILE A 568 52.09 14.55 17.30
N ASP A 569 51.24 15.05 18.21
CA ASP A 569 50.59 16.34 18.07
C ASP A 569 51.61 17.48 17.96
N ARG A 570 52.61 17.50 18.86
CA ARG A 570 53.68 18.51 18.85
C ARG A 570 54.51 18.47 17.56
N VAL A 571 54.82 17.26 17.06
CA VAL A 571 55.59 17.07 15.83
C VAL A 571 54.78 17.50 14.61
N CYS A 572 53.49 17.15 14.53
CA CYS A 572 52.61 17.61 13.45
C CYS A 572 52.61 19.15 13.34
N HIS A 573 52.45 19.86 14.47
CA HIS A 573 52.49 21.32 14.50
C HIS A 573 53.83 21.90 14.01
N LYS A 574 54.95 21.25 14.34
CA LYS A 574 56.28 21.68 13.89
C LYS A 574 56.48 21.45 12.40
N VAL A 575 55.99 20.34 11.87
CA VAL A 575 56.11 19.94 10.45
C VAL A 575 55.36 20.91 9.54
N PHE A 576 54.19 21.38 9.95
CA PHE A 576 53.42 22.36 9.17
C PHE A 576 53.89 23.81 9.31
N LYS A 577 54.84 24.11 10.20
CA LYS A 577 55.25 25.49 10.49
C LYS A 577 55.77 26.23 9.26
N GLU A 578 56.70 25.62 8.53
CA GLU A 578 57.30 26.23 7.33
C GLU A 578 56.28 26.39 6.19
N TYR A 579 55.37 25.42 6.04
CA TYR A 579 54.27 25.49 5.07
C TYR A 579 53.32 26.66 5.36
N ILE A 580 52.91 26.85 6.61
CA ILE A 580 52.02 27.93 7.02
C ILE A 580 52.72 29.29 6.88
N GLU A 581 53.97 29.40 7.33
CA GLU A 581 54.76 30.64 7.22
C GLU A 581 55.05 31.04 5.75
N SER A 582 55.10 30.06 4.84
CA SER A 582 55.24 30.29 3.39
C SER A 582 53.97 30.83 2.73
N GLY A 583 52.85 30.92 3.46
CA GLY A 583 51.54 31.25 2.90
C GLY A 583 50.95 30.10 2.09
N TYR A 584 51.09 28.86 2.57
CA TYR A 584 50.56 27.64 1.93
C TYR A 584 51.11 27.37 0.53
N ASN A 585 52.41 27.66 0.32
CA ASN A 585 53.06 27.34 -0.95
C ASN A 585 53.28 25.81 -1.04
N LYS A 586 52.75 25.20 -2.11
CA LYS A 586 52.83 23.75 -2.38
C LYS A 586 54.26 23.20 -2.41
N GLU A 587 55.28 24.03 -2.67
CA GLU A 587 56.69 23.61 -2.59
C GLU A 587 57.13 23.22 -1.17
N TYR A 588 56.48 23.77 -0.15
CA TYR A 588 56.75 23.50 1.27
C TYR A 588 55.72 22.53 1.88
N GLN A 589 54.90 21.87 1.06
CA GLN A 589 53.92 20.89 1.55
C GLN A 589 54.66 19.74 2.26
N PRO A 590 54.41 19.51 3.56
CA PRO A 590 55.12 18.47 4.28
C PRO A 590 54.72 17.07 3.81
N THR A 591 55.67 16.16 3.95
CA THR A 591 55.55 14.73 3.65
C THR A 591 55.85 13.89 4.88
N LEU A 592 55.60 12.58 4.81
CA LEU A 592 55.94 11.67 5.90
C LEU A 592 57.45 11.63 6.18
N VAL A 593 58.28 11.97 5.20
CA VAL A 593 59.74 12.09 5.39
C VAL A 593 60.04 13.27 6.30
N ASP A 594 59.42 14.43 6.08
CA ASP A 594 59.58 15.62 6.93
C ASP A 594 59.06 15.35 8.34
N PHE A 595 57.93 14.65 8.46
CA PHE A 595 57.40 14.21 9.75
C PHE A 595 58.38 13.30 10.49
N PHE A 596 58.94 12.31 9.80
CA PHE A 596 59.97 11.42 10.36
C PHE A 596 61.23 12.18 10.79
N GLU A 597 61.73 13.10 9.96
CA GLU A 597 62.92 13.89 10.29
C GLU A 597 62.72 14.81 11.50
N VAL A 598 61.52 15.38 11.67
CA VAL A 598 61.20 16.21 12.84
C VAL A 598 61.06 15.33 14.08
N LEU A 599 60.49 14.13 13.93
CA LEU A 599 60.35 13.14 15.00
C LEU A 599 61.72 12.63 15.50
N GLU A 600 62.67 12.32 14.60
CA GLU A 600 64.03 11.91 14.98
C GLU A 600 64.81 13.00 15.74
N LYS A 601 64.51 14.28 15.47
CA LYS A 601 65.17 15.43 16.13
C LYS A 601 64.60 15.71 17.53
N GLU A 602 63.53 15.03 17.94
CA GLU A 602 62.98 15.14 19.29
C GLU A 602 63.90 14.50 20.35
N LYS A 603 63.91 15.08 21.55
CA LYS A 603 64.80 14.63 22.64
C LYS A 603 64.23 13.48 23.47
N ASP A 604 62.93 13.26 23.38
CA ASP A 604 62.21 12.26 24.18
C ASP A 604 62.56 10.86 23.67
N ASP A 605 62.81 9.92 24.58
CA ASP A 605 63.16 8.55 24.18
C ASP A 605 61.96 7.84 23.55
N GLU A 606 60.72 8.16 23.98
CA GLU A 606 59.50 7.67 23.32
C GLU A 606 59.33 8.21 21.87
N ALA A 607 59.91 9.37 21.55
CA ALA A 607 59.87 9.89 20.18
C ALA A 607 60.81 9.11 19.24
N LYS A 608 61.93 8.60 19.77
CA LYS A 608 62.84 7.72 19.01
C LYS A 608 62.22 6.35 18.78
N ASP A 609 61.45 5.84 19.74
CA ASP A 609 60.72 4.57 19.58
C ASP A 609 59.59 4.67 18.54
N LEU A 610 58.99 5.86 18.36
CA LEU A 610 58.03 6.15 17.30
C LEU A 610 58.68 6.37 15.91
N ALA A 611 59.99 6.61 15.85
CA ALA A 611 60.76 6.88 14.64
C ALA A 611 61.51 5.64 14.11
N ILE A 612 60.92 4.45 14.28
CA ILE A 612 61.44 3.15 13.79
C ILE A 612 60.44 2.60 12.76
#